data_AF-A0A1Q6Z6A9-F1
#
_entry.id   AF-A0A1Q6Z6A9-F1
#
_cell.length_a   1.000
_cell.length_b   1.000
_cell.length_c   1.000
_cell.angle_alpha   90.00
_cell.angle_beta   90.00
_cell.angle_gamma   90.00
#
_symmetry.space_group_name_H-M   'P 1'
#
loop_
_entity.id
_entity.type
_entity.pdbx_description
1 polymer ?
#
loop_
_entity_poly.entity_id
_entity_poly.type
_entity_poly.pdbx_seq_one_letter_code
_entity_poly.pdbx_strand_id
1 'polypeptide(L)'
;MITSTCRSFIPSDYQLDMSVFPERSRDLGTMYVEAEDKETLGRVNEISFVRVNYVLGIIYNSKSGHTQLKWRHIRGDQGRLSGEASTNTMVNLYEAGALDRSFIRTIAPRIQ
;
A
#
# COMPACT_ATOMS: atom_id res chain seq x y z
N MET A 1 -2.41 0.52 6.23
CA MET A 1 -1.21 -0.28 5.88
C MET A 1 0.03 0.59 5.67
N ILE A 2 0.01 1.54 4.72
CA ILE A 2 1.10 2.53 4.60
C ILE A 2 1.19 3.42 5.86
N THR A 3 0.03 3.81 6.41
CA THR A 3 -0.06 4.59 7.63
C THR A 3 0.55 3.88 8.85
N SER A 4 0.33 2.58 9.06
CA SER A 4 0.93 1.85 10.19
C SER A 4 2.44 1.65 10.03
N THR A 5 2.92 1.48 8.80
CA THR A 5 4.33 1.15 8.52
C THR A 5 5.20 2.41 8.36
N CYS A 6 4.62 3.51 7.90
CA CYS A 6 5.36 4.73 7.55
C CYS A 6 4.99 5.95 8.40
N ARG A 7 3.96 5.90 9.29
CA ARG A 7 3.43 7.09 10.00
C ARG A 7 4.51 7.98 10.60
N SER A 8 5.48 7.36 11.26
CA SER A 8 6.56 8.05 11.97
C SER A 8 7.54 8.76 11.04
N PHE A 9 7.51 8.47 9.75
CA PHE A 9 8.44 8.99 8.75
C PHE A 9 7.80 9.97 7.77
N ILE A 10 6.47 10.12 7.77
CA ILE A 10 5.76 11.05 6.86
C ILE A 10 5.93 12.48 7.39
N PRO A 11 6.61 13.38 6.66
CA PRO A 11 6.66 14.81 6.99
C PRO A 11 5.26 15.39 7.16
N SER A 12 5.08 16.32 8.09
CA SER A 12 3.78 16.95 8.39
C SER A 12 3.07 17.45 7.14
N ASP A 13 3.83 18.05 6.23
CA ASP A 13 3.32 18.71 5.03
C ASP A 13 2.76 17.71 4.00
N TYR A 14 3.09 16.42 4.12
CA TYR A 14 2.62 15.35 3.24
C TYR A 14 1.48 14.52 3.85
N GLN A 15 1.19 14.66 5.15
CA GLN A 15 0.26 13.76 5.84
C GLN A 15 -1.18 13.83 5.33
N LEU A 16 -1.60 14.99 4.83
CA LEU A 16 -2.97 15.23 4.34
C LEU A 16 -3.05 15.25 2.81
N ASP A 17 -1.93 15.17 2.11
CA ASP A 17 -1.89 15.17 0.66
C ASP A 17 -2.12 13.75 0.12
N MET A 18 -3.35 13.47 -0.31
CA MET A 18 -3.73 12.16 -0.86
C MET A 18 -3.03 11.81 -2.19
N SER A 19 -2.33 12.76 -2.81
CA SER A 19 -1.52 12.52 -4.01
C SER A 19 -0.10 12.09 -3.69
N VAL A 20 0.31 12.09 -2.40
CA VAL A 20 1.65 11.71 -1.97
C VAL A 20 1.70 10.26 -1.50
N PHE A 21 2.60 9.49 -2.10
CA PHE A 21 2.81 8.08 -1.80
C PHE A 21 4.25 7.84 -1.33
N PRO A 22 4.46 6.98 -0.33
CA PRO A 22 5.79 6.51 0.01
C PRO A 22 6.23 5.37 -0.90
N GLU A 23 7.48 5.44 -1.35
CA GLU A 23 8.16 4.41 -2.10
C GLU A 23 9.40 3.91 -1.37
N ARG A 24 9.70 2.63 -1.56
CA ARG A 24 10.89 1.97 -1.06
C ARG A 24 11.39 0.95 -2.06
N SER A 25 12.70 0.90 -2.20
CA SER A 25 13.40 0.02 -3.14
C SER A 25 13.21 -1.46 -2.83
N ARG A 26 13.50 -2.31 -3.83
CA ARG A 26 13.21 -3.75 -3.80
C ARG A 26 14.07 -4.51 -2.80
N ASP A 27 15.30 -4.09 -2.58
CA ASP A 27 16.25 -4.64 -1.61
C ASP A 27 15.77 -4.55 -0.15
N LEU A 28 14.85 -3.64 0.15
CA LEU A 28 14.30 -3.44 1.50
C LEU A 28 12.83 -3.84 1.59
N GLY A 29 12.31 -4.59 0.62
CA GLY A 29 10.89 -4.85 0.42
C GLY A 29 10.21 -3.68 -0.29
N THR A 30 9.67 -3.92 -1.47
CA THR A 30 9.15 -2.88 -2.36
C THR A 30 7.91 -2.16 -1.80
N MET A 31 7.91 -0.83 -1.84
CA MET A 31 6.69 -0.03 -1.89
C MET A 31 6.80 0.81 -3.15
N TYR A 32 5.88 0.67 -4.08
CA TYR A 32 5.99 1.35 -5.37
C TYR A 32 4.63 1.69 -5.92
N VAL A 33 4.48 2.90 -6.44
CA VAL A 33 3.28 3.35 -7.14
C VAL A 33 3.60 3.53 -8.61
N GLU A 34 2.85 2.89 -9.49
CA GLU A 34 2.89 3.13 -10.92
C GLU A 34 1.84 4.19 -11.25
N ALA A 35 2.24 5.23 -11.98
CA ALA A 35 1.40 6.38 -12.26
C ALA A 35 1.74 6.96 -13.64
N GLU A 36 0.83 7.74 -14.21
CA GLU A 36 1.05 8.45 -15.48
C GLU A 36 2.15 9.50 -15.31
N ASP A 37 2.02 10.35 -14.29
CA ASP A 37 3.04 11.31 -13.89
C ASP A 37 3.46 11.10 -12.44
N LYS A 38 4.76 11.29 -12.20
CA LYS A 38 5.36 11.15 -10.87
C LYS A 38 6.47 12.17 -10.64
N GLU A 39 6.40 12.87 -9.52
CA GLU A 39 7.41 13.82 -9.03
C GLU A 39 7.97 13.31 -7.70
N THR A 40 9.30 13.30 -7.54
CA THR A 40 9.91 12.99 -6.23
C THR A 40 10.01 14.25 -5.38
N LEU A 41 9.37 14.24 -4.21
CA LEU A 41 9.36 15.38 -3.28
C LEU A 41 10.56 15.36 -2.33
N GLY A 42 11.06 14.18 -1.97
CA GLY A 42 12.19 14.03 -1.07
C GLY A 42 12.31 12.62 -0.51
N ARG A 43 13.28 12.43 0.38
CA ARG A 43 13.57 11.14 1.02
C ARG A 43 13.82 11.31 2.51
N VAL A 44 13.25 10.43 3.31
CA VAL A 44 13.52 10.29 4.74
C VAL A 44 13.93 8.85 4.99
N ASN A 45 15.17 8.64 5.45
CA ASN A 45 15.78 7.31 5.56
C ASN A 45 15.69 6.54 4.23
N GLU A 46 15.03 5.38 4.24
CA GLU A 46 14.87 4.50 3.08
C GLU A 46 13.55 4.70 2.34
N ILE A 47 12.79 5.74 2.68
CA ILE A 47 11.48 6.01 2.11
C ILE A 47 11.56 7.29 1.29
N SER A 48 11.30 7.17 -0.01
CA SER A 48 11.08 8.32 -0.89
C SER A 48 9.61 8.70 -0.87
N PHE A 49 9.30 9.98 -0.90
CA PHE A 49 7.94 10.48 -1.05
C PHE A 49 7.77 11.01 -2.45
N VAL A 50 6.75 10.52 -3.14
CA VAL A 50 6.46 10.88 -4.52
C VAL A 50 5.04 11.43 -4.61
N ARG A 51 4.88 12.54 -5.31
CA ARG A 51 3.57 13.04 -5.73
C ARG A 51 3.23 12.38 -7.06
N VAL A 52 2.00 11.88 -7.18
CA VAL A 52 1.55 11.19 -8.39
C VAL A 52 0.29 11.82 -8.97
N ASN A 53 0.21 11.80 -10.30
CA ASN A 53 -1.03 12.01 -11.04
C ASN A 53 -1.44 10.68 -11.68
N TYR A 54 -2.71 10.32 -11.53
CA TYR A 54 -3.34 9.13 -12.10
C TYR A 54 -2.61 7.80 -11.80
N VAL A 55 -3.01 7.16 -10.69
CA VAL A 55 -2.41 5.88 -10.25
C VAL A 55 -2.86 4.72 -11.14
N LEU A 56 -1.90 4.05 -11.77
CA LEU A 56 -2.08 2.88 -12.63
C LEU A 56 -1.94 1.56 -11.83
N GLY A 57 -1.12 1.56 -10.80
CA GLY A 57 -0.84 0.36 -10.02
C GLY A 57 -0.10 0.64 -8.72
N ILE A 58 -0.17 -0.29 -7.78
CA ILE A 58 0.58 -0.24 -6.53
C ILE A 58 1.17 -1.62 -6.27
N ILE A 59 2.45 -1.68 -5.91
CA ILE A 59 3.16 -2.89 -5.52
C ILE A 59 3.63 -2.74 -4.09
N TYR A 60 3.27 -3.70 -3.24
CA TYR A 60 3.69 -3.74 -1.85
C TYR A 60 4.26 -5.11 -1.50
N ASN A 61 5.54 -5.14 -1.16
CA ASN A 61 6.24 -6.28 -0.58
C ASN A 61 6.75 -5.88 0.80
N SER A 62 6.27 -6.58 1.82
CA SER A 62 6.74 -6.38 3.19
C SER A 62 8.23 -6.72 3.33
N LYS A 63 8.91 -6.08 4.29
CA LYS A 63 10.32 -6.40 4.63
C LYS A 63 10.53 -7.87 4.97
N SER A 64 9.56 -8.50 5.61
CA SER A 64 9.63 -9.91 6.00
C SER A 64 9.32 -10.88 4.85
N GLY A 65 8.78 -10.41 3.72
CA GLY A 65 8.38 -11.25 2.59
C GLY A 65 7.03 -11.96 2.72
N HIS A 66 6.41 -11.97 3.92
CA HIS A 66 5.12 -12.64 4.19
C HIS A 66 3.90 -11.92 3.58
N THR A 67 4.11 -10.81 2.89
CA THR A 67 3.06 -10.08 2.21
C THR A 67 3.62 -9.55 0.91
N GLN A 68 2.95 -9.90 -0.17
CA GLN A 68 3.25 -9.54 -1.55
C GLN A 68 1.92 -9.22 -2.21
N LEU A 69 1.65 -7.94 -2.39
CA LEU A 69 0.39 -7.43 -2.91
C LEU A 69 0.64 -6.59 -4.16
N LYS A 70 -0.29 -6.71 -5.10
CA LYS A 70 -0.37 -5.88 -6.29
C LYS A 70 -1.79 -5.38 -6.44
N TRP A 71 -1.95 -4.06 -6.52
CA TRP A 71 -3.16 -3.42 -6.97
C TRP A 71 -2.95 -2.91 -8.41
N ARG A 72 -3.94 -3.09 -9.27
CA ARG A 72 -3.92 -2.60 -10.66
C ARG A 72 -5.22 -1.90 -10.97
N HIS A 73 -5.13 -0.73 -11.60
CA HIS A 73 -6.28 -0.02 -12.14
C HIS A 73 -6.93 -0.85 -13.25
N ILE A 74 -8.26 -0.79 -13.32
CA ILE A 74 -9.04 -1.44 -14.37
C ILE A 74 -9.83 -0.40 -15.16
N ARG A 75 -10.70 0.37 -14.48
CA ARG A 75 -11.55 1.39 -15.11
C ARG A 75 -12.17 2.31 -14.06
N GLY A 76 -12.21 3.61 -14.34
CA GLY A 76 -12.83 4.57 -13.43
C GLY A 76 -12.13 4.57 -12.07
N ASP A 77 -12.89 4.34 -11.00
CA ASP A 77 -12.39 4.17 -9.63
C ASP A 77 -12.12 2.69 -9.24
N GLN A 78 -12.32 1.76 -10.18
CA GLN A 78 -12.19 0.33 -9.94
C GLN A 78 -10.78 -0.18 -10.20
N GLY A 79 -10.32 -1.05 -9.32
CA GLY A 79 -9.07 -1.79 -9.49
C GLY A 79 -9.15 -3.18 -8.88
N ARG A 80 -8.11 -3.97 -9.11
CA ARG A 80 -7.98 -5.33 -8.59
C ARG A 80 -6.77 -5.43 -7.68
N LEU A 81 -7.03 -5.80 -6.43
CA LEU A 81 -6.02 -6.20 -5.46
C LEU A 81 -5.80 -7.72 -5.56
N SER A 82 -4.54 -8.16 -5.57
CA SER A 82 -4.17 -9.58 -5.63
C SER A 82 -2.86 -9.84 -4.91
N GLY A 83 -2.67 -11.09 -4.46
CA GLY A 83 -1.42 -11.56 -3.87
C GLY A 83 -1.61 -12.28 -2.54
N GLU A 84 -0.54 -12.35 -1.77
CA GLU A 84 -0.49 -13.00 -0.47
C GLU A 84 -0.35 -11.97 0.64
N ALA A 85 -1.09 -12.16 1.73
CA ALA A 85 -1.11 -11.25 2.85
C ALA A 85 -1.04 -12.02 4.16
N SER A 86 -0.23 -11.51 5.09
CA SER A 86 -0.28 -11.96 6.48
C SER A 86 -1.62 -11.61 7.11
N THR A 87 -2.01 -12.31 8.18
CA THR A 87 -3.25 -11.99 8.93
C THR A 87 -3.28 -10.53 9.38
N ASN A 88 -2.14 -9.98 9.81
CA ASN A 88 -2.05 -8.56 10.19
C ASN A 88 -2.31 -7.63 9.01
N THR A 89 -1.76 -7.95 7.83
CA THR A 89 -2.03 -7.21 6.59
C THR A 89 -3.52 -7.25 6.25
N MET A 90 -4.17 -8.41 6.41
CA MET A 90 -5.60 -8.57 6.16
C MET A 90 -6.45 -7.68 7.06
N VAL A 91 -6.13 -7.61 8.36
CA VAL A 91 -6.80 -6.71 9.31
C VAL A 91 -6.59 -5.25 8.88
N ASN A 92 -5.38 -4.85 8.54
CA ASN A 92 -5.07 -3.49 8.09
C ASN A 92 -5.81 -3.08 6.81
N LEU A 93 -6.02 -4.01 5.87
CA LEU A 93 -6.78 -3.75 4.65
C LEU A 93 -8.27 -3.56 4.96
N TYR A 94 -8.81 -4.35 5.88
CA TYR A 94 -10.19 -4.21 6.34
C TYR A 94 -10.42 -2.89 7.08
N GLU A 95 -9.54 -2.54 8.04
CA GLU A 95 -9.65 -1.27 8.77
C GLU A 95 -9.53 -0.05 7.86
N ALA A 96 -8.76 -0.16 6.78
CA ALA A 96 -8.64 0.87 5.75
C ALA A 96 -9.84 0.92 4.78
N GLY A 97 -10.84 0.04 4.92
CA GLY A 97 -11.99 -0.06 4.04
C GLY A 97 -11.69 -0.66 2.66
N ALA A 98 -10.49 -1.19 2.44
CA ALA A 98 -10.10 -1.81 1.17
C ALA A 98 -10.65 -3.24 1.00
N LEU A 99 -11.09 -3.87 2.09
CA LEU A 99 -11.79 -5.16 2.09
C LEU A 99 -13.11 -5.04 2.82
N ASP A 100 -14.11 -5.77 2.33
CA ASP A 100 -15.44 -5.81 2.93
C ASP A 100 -15.55 -6.81 4.10
N ARG A 101 -16.67 -6.75 4.84
CA ARG A 101 -16.98 -7.71 5.92
C ARG A 101 -17.22 -9.14 5.39
N SER A 102 -17.59 -9.30 4.12
CA SER A 102 -17.82 -10.61 3.51
C SER A 102 -16.54 -11.44 3.48
N PHE A 103 -15.43 -10.78 3.19
CA PHE A 103 -14.11 -11.39 3.05
C PHE A 103 -13.58 -12.01 4.36
N ILE A 104 -13.87 -11.38 5.51
CA ILE A 104 -13.38 -11.87 6.82
C ILE A 104 -14.04 -13.19 7.21
N ARG A 105 -15.34 -13.38 6.88
CA ARG A 105 -16.07 -14.60 7.23
C ARG A 105 -15.49 -15.87 6.61
N THR A 106 -14.72 -15.75 5.53
CA THR A 106 -14.06 -16.87 4.86
C THR A 106 -12.75 -17.28 5.54
N ILE A 107 -12.16 -16.42 6.38
CA ILE A 107 -10.86 -16.64 7.05
C ILE A 107 -11.05 -17.21 8.46
N ALA A 108 -12.10 -16.77 9.17
CA ALA A 108 -12.42 -17.24 10.52
C ALA A 108 -12.55 -18.78 10.68
N PRO A 109 -13.05 -19.56 9.70
CA PRO A 109 -13.15 -21.03 9.84
C PRO A 109 -11.81 -21.77 9.75
N ARG A 110 -10.70 -21.08 9.43
CA ARG A 110 -9.37 -21.70 9.26
C ARG A 110 -8.45 -21.49 10.45
N ILE A 111 -8.95 -20.87 11.52
CA ILE A 111 -8.25 -20.71 12.80
C ILE A 111 -8.95 -21.63 13.80
N GLN A 112 -8.56 -22.92 13.80
CA GLN A 112 -8.81 -23.87 14.87
C GLN A 112 -7.50 -24.60 15.16
#